data_AF-A0A929SA79-F1
#
_entry.id   AF-A0A929SA79-F1
#
_cell.length_a   1.000
_cell.length_b   1.000
_cell.length_c   1.000
_cell.angle_alpha   90.00
_cell.angle_beta   90.00
_cell.angle_gamma   90.00
#
_symmetry.space_group_name_H-M   'P 1'
#
loop_
_entity.id
_entity.type
_entity.pdbx_description
1 polymer ?
#
loop_
_entity_poly.entity_id
_entity_poly.type
_entity_poly.pdbx_seq_one_letter_code
_entity_poly.pdbx_strand_id
1 'polypeptide(L)'
;MEEKKKSSGLAVAGLVLSIIAIVFAMIPIINVISYFLAILAIIFGIVTLIRDSKKVMSIIVIILSICTFAVATNMNKKAVDVINKSVNETNKELNKISSDLNKSLGNATEDVLKNDVEVNLGTFEAKSLGYGMYDTKLEVTVKNKLNEKKSFSLHIEAVNKNGERIAEDYVSVNDLGGGQSQKFKAFSLVDKDKIKELKNAEFKIIEASAF
;
A
#
# COMPACT_ATOMS: atom_id res chain seq x y z
N MET A 1 -70.97 -4.11 35.80
CA MET A 1 -70.35 -3.10 34.94
C MET A 1 -69.06 -3.70 34.41
N GLU A 2 -69.00 -4.00 33.10
CA GLU A 2 -67.79 -4.49 32.47
C GLU A 2 -66.70 -3.41 32.51
N GLU A 3 -65.56 -3.70 33.14
CA GLU A 3 -64.34 -2.94 32.94
C GLU A 3 -63.91 -3.10 31.47
N LYS A 4 -64.23 -2.11 30.64
CA LYS A 4 -63.63 -2.00 29.31
C LYS A 4 -62.13 -1.77 29.48
N LYS A 5 -61.38 -2.87 29.44
CA LYS A 5 -59.92 -2.92 29.36
C LYS A 5 -59.48 -2.06 28.18
N LYS A 6 -59.11 -0.80 28.44
CA LYS A 6 -58.65 0.16 27.42
C LYS A 6 -57.39 -0.41 26.77
N SER A 7 -57.55 -1.06 25.63
CA SER A 7 -56.43 -1.51 24.82
C SER A 7 -55.79 -0.27 24.16
N SER A 8 -54.60 0.10 24.63
CA SER A 8 -53.82 1.15 23.97
C SER A 8 -53.22 0.58 22.69
N GLY A 9 -53.90 0.76 21.56
CA GLY A 9 -53.39 0.39 20.22
C GLY A 9 -52.06 1.09 19.89
N LEU A 10 -51.84 2.27 20.47
CA LEU A 10 -50.60 3.04 20.33
C LEU A 10 -49.40 2.33 20.97
N ALA A 11 -49.60 1.62 22.09
CA ALA A 11 -48.53 0.86 22.74
C ALA A 11 -48.10 -0.35 21.89
N VAL A 12 -49.07 -0.99 21.23
CA VAL A 12 -48.80 -2.10 20.31
C VAL A 12 -48.09 -1.59 19.05
N ALA A 13 -48.55 -0.47 18.49
CA ALA A 13 -47.89 0.16 17.34
C ALA A 13 -46.45 0.58 17.64
N GLY A 14 -46.20 1.20 18.81
CA GLY A 14 -44.85 1.55 19.25
C GLY A 14 -43.95 0.32 19.41
N LEU A 15 -44.48 -0.79 19.95
CA LEU A 15 -43.74 -2.04 20.04
C LEU A 15 -43.37 -2.58 18.65
N VAL A 16 -44.34 -2.68 17.74
CA VAL A 16 -44.08 -3.18 16.38
C VAL A 16 -43.04 -2.31 15.66
N LEU A 17 -43.15 -0.99 15.75
CA LEU A 17 -42.19 -0.06 15.15
C LEU A 17 -40.77 -0.24 15.73
N SER A 18 -40.64 -0.37 17.06
CA SER A 18 -39.33 -0.56 17.71
C SER A 18 -38.66 -1.87 17.30
N ILE A 19 -39.42 -2.95 17.12
CA ILE A 19 -38.91 -4.24 16.66
C ILE A 19 -38.41 -4.13 15.22
N ILE A 20 -39.22 -3.55 14.33
CA ILE A 20 -38.84 -3.34 12.91
C ILE A 20 -37.60 -2.44 12.84
N ALA A 21 -37.52 -1.39 13.67
CA ALA A 21 -36.37 -0.51 13.75
C ALA A 21 -35.09 -1.27 14.09
N ILE A 22 -35.11 -2.17 15.08
CA ILE A 22 -33.94 -3.00 15.43
C ILE A 22 -33.48 -3.85 14.25
N VAL A 23 -34.41 -4.48 13.52
CA VAL A 23 -34.06 -5.30 12.36
C VAL A 23 -33.34 -4.45 11.30
N PHE A 24 -33.86 -3.26 10.99
CA PHE A 24 -33.19 -2.34 10.06
C PHE A 24 -31.87 -1.78 10.60
N ALA A 25 -31.72 -1.61 11.91
CA ALA A 25 -30.47 -1.13 12.52
C ALA A 25 -29.29 -2.09 12.31
N MET A 26 -29.57 -3.37 12.11
CA MET A 26 -28.56 -4.40 11.85
C MET A 26 -28.08 -4.43 10.39
N ILE A 27 -28.70 -3.67 9.49
CA ILE A 27 -28.31 -3.59 8.08
C ILE A 27 -27.53 -2.27 7.87
N PRO A 28 -26.20 -2.32 7.65
CA PRO A 28 -25.42 -1.13 7.33
C PRO A 28 -26.02 -0.36 6.15
N ILE A 29 -25.80 0.97 6.11
CA ILE A 29 -26.31 1.89 5.07
C ILE A 29 -27.85 2.10 5.13
N ILE A 30 -28.63 1.02 5.25
CA ILE A 30 -30.11 1.06 5.32
C ILE A 30 -30.61 1.49 6.71
N ASN A 31 -29.76 1.39 7.74
CA ASN A 31 -30.10 1.77 9.12
C ASN A 31 -30.50 3.25 9.31
N VAL A 32 -30.38 4.11 8.30
CA VAL A 32 -31.00 5.45 8.35
C VAL A 32 -32.50 5.36 8.64
N ILE A 33 -33.17 4.33 8.10
CA ILE A 33 -34.60 4.07 8.31
C ILE A 33 -34.88 3.68 9.77
N SER A 34 -33.95 2.99 10.45
CA SER A 34 -34.16 2.56 11.84
C SER A 34 -34.21 3.72 12.81
N TYR A 35 -33.43 4.78 12.58
CA TYR A 35 -33.48 5.99 13.41
C TYR A 35 -34.86 6.66 13.33
N PHE A 36 -35.42 6.77 12.12
CA PHE A 36 -36.75 7.35 11.93
C PHE A 36 -37.85 6.52 12.63
N LEU A 37 -37.82 5.19 12.46
CA LEU A 37 -38.74 4.28 13.11
C LEU A 37 -38.62 4.31 14.66
N ALA A 38 -37.39 4.40 15.18
CA ALA A 38 -37.14 4.49 16.61
C ALA A 38 -37.68 5.80 17.20
N ILE A 39 -37.56 6.94 16.50
CA ILE A 39 -38.14 8.22 16.94
C ILE A 39 -39.66 8.13 17.03
N LEU A 40 -40.32 7.56 16.01
CA LEU A 40 -41.77 7.36 16.03
C LEU A 40 -42.21 6.43 17.17
N ALA A 41 -41.47 5.35 17.40
CA ALA A 41 -41.74 4.42 18.50
C ALA A 41 -41.60 5.10 19.87
N ILE A 42 -40.61 5.98 20.06
CA ILE A 42 -40.44 6.76 21.29
C ILE A 42 -41.62 7.70 21.51
N ILE A 43 -42.09 8.42 20.47
CA ILE A 43 -43.26 9.30 20.57
C ILE A 43 -44.48 8.51 21.02
N PHE A 44 -44.73 7.34 20.42
CA PHE A 44 -45.83 6.47 20.82
C PHE A 44 -45.68 5.98 22.26
N GLY A 45 -44.47 5.57 22.65
CA GLY A 45 -44.17 5.15 24.02
C GLY A 45 -44.42 6.25 25.06
N ILE A 46 -44.03 7.50 24.78
CA ILE A 46 -44.26 8.64 25.69
C ILE A 46 -45.75 8.95 25.81
N VAL A 47 -46.48 9.03 24.68
CA VAL A 47 -47.91 9.32 24.69
C VAL A 47 -48.70 8.24 25.45
N THR A 48 -48.31 6.97 25.33
CA THR A 48 -48.96 5.89 26.10
C THR A 48 -48.65 5.90 27.58
N LEU A 49 -47.45 6.37 27.95
CA LEU A 49 -47.04 6.55 29.34
C LEU A 49 -47.87 7.64 30.02
N ILE A 50 -48.04 8.81 29.39
CA ILE A 50 -48.81 9.95 29.93
C ILE A 50 -50.29 9.58 30.15
N ARG A 51 -50.84 8.72 29.29
CA ARG A 51 -52.24 8.27 29.36
C ARG A 51 -52.49 7.18 30.41
N ASP A 52 -51.47 6.85 31.21
CA ASP A 52 -51.51 5.82 32.25
C ASP A 52 -52.00 4.45 31.77
N SER A 53 -51.80 4.16 30.48
CA SER A 53 -52.26 2.93 29.82
C SER A 53 -51.07 2.04 29.47
N LYS A 54 -51.03 0.81 30.00
CA LYS A 54 -49.93 -0.16 29.74
C LYS A 54 -48.52 0.42 30.00
N LYS A 55 -48.30 0.99 31.20
CA LYS A 55 -47.03 1.64 31.61
C LYS A 55 -45.78 0.79 31.32
N VAL A 56 -45.80 -0.48 31.71
CA VAL A 56 -44.68 -1.43 31.49
C VAL A 56 -44.31 -1.55 30.01
N MET A 57 -45.31 -1.66 29.14
CA MET A 57 -45.08 -1.81 27.69
C MET A 57 -44.49 -0.54 27.08
N SER A 58 -44.93 0.62 27.55
CA SER A 58 -44.40 1.92 27.12
C SER A 58 -42.92 2.08 27.47
N ILE A 59 -42.54 1.67 28.68
CA ILE A 59 -41.13 1.69 29.13
C ILE A 59 -40.28 0.77 28.26
N ILE A 60 -40.76 -0.45 27.96
CA ILE A 60 -40.06 -1.39 27.07
C ILE A 60 -39.83 -0.77 25.69
N VAL A 61 -40.84 -0.13 25.08
CA VAL A 61 -40.73 0.52 23.77
C VAL A 61 -39.64 1.60 23.77
N ILE A 62 -39.60 2.43 24.79
CA ILE A 62 -38.60 3.52 24.90
C ILE A 62 -37.20 2.93 25.03
N ILE A 63 -37.00 1.96 25.93
CA ILE A 63 -35.69 1.30 26.10
C ILE A 63 -35.23 0.64 24.80
N LEU A 64 -36.13 -0.11 24.15
CA LEU A 64 -35.82 -0.84 22.93
C LEU A 64 -35.44 0.12 21.79
N SER A 65 -36.10 1.27 21.72
CA SER A 65 -35.79 2.31 20.74
C SER A 65 -34.43 2.96 20.99
N ILE A 66 -34.05 3.20 22.25
CA ILE A 66 -32.70 3.68 22.61
C ILE A 66 -31.65 2.64 22.20
N CYS A 67 -31.91 1.35 22.44
CA CYS A 67 -31.04 0.26 21.99
C CYS A 67 -30.88 0.26 20.45
N THR A 68 -31.92 0.58 19.68
CA THR A 68 -31.82 0.72 18.22
C THR A 68 -30.75 1.73 17.81
N PHE A 69 -30.68 2.90 18.47
CA PHE A 69 -29.65 3.91 18.18
C PHE A 69 -28.24 3.37 18.45
N ALA A 70 -28.05 2.68 19.57
CA ALA A 70 -26.76 2.07 19.91
C ALA A 70 -26.36 0.98 18.90
N VAL A 71 -27.30 0.12 18.48
CA VAL A 71 -27.04 -0.92 17.48
C VAL A 71 -26.68 -0.31 16.12
N ALA A 72 -27.48 0.66 15.63
CA ALA A 72 -27.26 1.28 14.33
C ALA A 72 -25.92 2.04 14.27
N THR A 73 -25.57 2.79 15.32
CA THR A 73 -24.28 3.51 15.40
C THR A 73 -23.09 2.55 15.43
N ASN A 74 -23.19 1.45 16.18
CA ASN A 74 -22.15 0.43 16.19
C ASN A 74 -22.01 -0.28 14.84
N MET A 75 -23.11 -0.50 14.13
CA MET A 75 -23.09 -1.10 12.79
C MET A 75 -22.39 -0.18 11.77
N ASN A 76 -22.67 1.13 11.82
CA ASN A 76 -22.01 2.10 10.95
C ASN A 76 -20.50 2.22 11.23
N LYS A 77 -20.08 2.19 12.51
CA LYS A 77 -18.65 2.15 12.86
C LYS A 77 -17.94 0.96 12.22
N LYS A 78 -18.51 -0.25 12.36
CA LYS A 78 -17.95 -1.46 11.75
C LYS A 78 -17.87 -1.36 10.22
N ALA A 79 -18.89 -0.81 9.58
CA ALA A 79 -18.88 -0.61 8.13
C ALA A 79 -17.77 0.34 7.69
N VAL A 80 -17.59 1.46 8.40
CA VAL A 80 -16.50 2.42 8.15
C VAL A 80 -15.13 1.80 8.40
N ASP A 81 -14.96 1.02 9.47
CA ASP A 81 -13.69 0.35 9.78
C ASP A 81 -13.29 -0.63 8.67
N VAL A 82 -14.25 -1.39 8.14
CA VAL A 82 -14.02 -2.31 7.00
C VAL A 82 -13.61 -1.54 5.74
N ILE A 83 -14.30 -0.43 5.44
CA ILE A 83 -13.96 0.44 4.29
C ILE A 83 -12.55 1.02 4.46
N ASN A 84 -12.23 1.57 5.62
CA ASN A 84 -10.92 2.17 5.90
C ASN A 84 -9.80 1.14 5.80
N LYS A 85 -10.02 -0.08 6.30
CA LYS A 85 -9.05 -1.17 6.16
C LYS A 85 -8.80 -1.51 4.69
N SER A 86 -9.86 -1.67 3.89
CA SER A 86 -9.74 -1.95 2.46
C SER A 86 -9.01 -0.82 1.72
N VAL A 87 -9.35 0.44 1.99
CA VAL A 87 -8.68 1.60 1.39
C VAL A 87 -7.20 1.64 1.75
N ASN A 88 -6.85 1.38 3.01
CA ASN A 88 -5.45 1.37 3.45
C ASN A 88 -4.65 0.23 2.82
N GLU A 89 -5.24 -0.97 2.68
CA GLU A 89 -4.62 -2.10 1.99
C GLU A 89 -4.38 -1.77 0.51
N THR A 90 -5.37 -1.21 -0.18
CA THR A 90 -5.23 -0.75 -1.57
C THR A 90 -4.15 0.32 -1.73
N ASN A 91 -4.12 1.32 -0.84
CA ASN A 91 -3.09 2.36 -0.88
C ASN A 91 -1.68 1.80 -0.64
N LYS A 92 -1.56 0.82 0.26
CA LYS A 92 -0.27 0.14 0.51
C LYS A 92 0.21 -0.63 -0.71
N GLU A 93 -0.68 -1.33 -1.41
CA GLU A 93 -0.35 -2.04 -2.65
C GLU A 93 0.03 -1.08 -3.78
N LEU A 94 -0.73 0.00 -3.97
CA LEU A 94 -0.42 1.03 -4.98
C LEU A 94 0.94 1.68 -4.73
N ASN A 95 1.24 2.03 -3.48
CA ASN A 95 2.54 2.59 -3.11
C ASN A 95 3.69 1.61 -3.36
N LYS A 96 3.48 0.31 -3.09
CA LYS A 96 4.47 -0.73 -3.38
C LYS A 96 4.72 -0.84 -4.89
N ILE A 97 3.66 -0.91 -5.70
CA ILE A 97 3.77 -0.95 -7.17
C ILE A 97 4.49 0.29 -7.69
N SER A 98 4.16 1.48 -7.20
CA SER A 98 4.84 2.71 -7.61
C SER A 98 6.32 2.71 -7.24
N SER A 99 6.68 2.21 -6.05
CA SER A 99 8.06 2.06 -5.62
C SER A 99 8.81 1.05 -6.48
N ASP A 100 8.23 -0.12 -6.73
CA ASP A 100 8.85 -1.18 -7.54
C ASP A 100 9.03 -0.71 -9.00
N LEU A 101 8.08 0.03 -9.57
CA LEU A 101 8.22 0.65 -10.90
C LEU A 101 9.34 1.69 -10.95
N ASN A 102 9.43 2.57 -9.95
CA ASN A 102 10.50 3.56 -9.89
C ASN A 102 11.89 2.90 -9.80
N LYS A 103 12.00 1.80 -9.05
CA LYS A 103 13.24 1.00 -8.98
C LYS A 103 13.53 0.27 -10.29
N SER A 104 12.51 -0.25 -10.97
CA SER A 104 12.68 -0.98 -12.23
C SER A 104 13.09 -0.07 -13.39
N LEU A 105 12.59 1.17 -13.41
CA LEU A 105 12.87 2.19 -14.43
C LEU A 105 14.12 3.04 -14.15
N GLY A 106 14.86 2.79 -13.07
CA GLY A 106 16.07 3.57 -12.71
C GLY A 106 15.79 4.94 -12.06
N ASN A 107 14.51 5.33 -11.95
CA ASN A 107 14.09 6.59 -11.32
C ASN A 107 14.42 6.67 -9.81
N ALA A 108 14.76 5.54 -9.17
CA ALA A 108 15.10 5.46 -7.75
C ALA A 108 16.53 4.93 -7.53
N THR A 109 17.49 5.34 -8.38
CA THR A 109 18.89 4.87 -8.35
C THR A 109 19.54 4.95 -6.96
N GLU A 110 19.39 6.07 -6.25
CA GLU A 110 19.96 6.24 -4.91
C GLU A 110 19.38 5.23 -3.90
N ASP A 111 18.07 4.99 -3.95
CA ASP A 111 17.40 4.03 -3.09
C ASP A 111 17.82 2.59 -3.41
N VAL A 112 17.99 2.26 -4.69
CA VAL A 112 18.45 0.95 -5.15
C VAL A 112 19.88 0.68 -4.66
N LEU A 113 20.81 1.63 -4.87
CA LEU A 113 22.20 1.53 -4.41
C LEU A 113 22.33 1.53 -2.88
N LYS A 114 21.40 2.18 -2.18
CA LYS A 114 21.40 2.21 -0.72
C LYS A 114 20.83 0.94 -0.11
N ASN A 115 19.75 0.39 -0.65
CA ASN A 115 18.96 -0.64 0.03
C ASN A 115 19.03 -2.01 -0.64
N ASP A 116 19.09 -2.07 -1.97
CA ASP A 116 18.81 -3.30 -2.71
C ASP A 116 20.07 -3.96 -3.26
N VAL A 117 21.05 -3.15 -3.70
CA VAL A 117 22.29 -3.65 -4.32
C VAL A 117 23.50 -2.89 -3.81
N GLU A 118 24.58 -3.63 -3.57
CA GLU A 118 25.90 -3.06 -3.32
C GLU A 118 26.76 -3.27 -4.57
N VAL A 119 27.38 -2.20 -5.07
CA VAL A 119 28.20 -2.22 -6.28
C VAL A 119 29.59 -1.68 -5.97
N ASN A 120 30.61 -2.48 -6.25
CA ASN A 120 32.01 -2.09 -6.13
C ASN A 120 32.67 -2.08 -7.52
N LEU A 121 33.09 -0.90 -7.95
CA LEU A 121 33.80 -0.70 -9.21
C LEU A 121 35.30 -0.92 -9.00
N GLY A 122 35.88 -1.84 -9.78
CA GLY A 122 37.30 -2.17 -9.74
C GLY A 122 38.16 -1.18 -10.53
N THR A 123 39.34 -1.64 -10.93
CA THR A 123 40.25 -0.87 -11.81
C THR A 123 40.03 -1.27 -13.27
N PHE A 124 40.05 -0.29 -14.17
CA PHE A 124 40.02 -0.57 -15.61
C PHE A 124 41.35 -1.18 -16.07
N GLU A 125 41.25 -2.33 -16.74
CA GLU A 125 42.37 -3.08 -17.30
C GLU A 125 42.28 -3.10 -18.82
N ALA A 126 43.42 -2.98 -19.50
CA ALA A 126 43.53 -3.12 -20.95
C ALA A 126 44.81 -3.89 -21.30
N LYS A 127 44.67 -5.09 -21.85
CA LYS A 127 45.77 -5.98 -22.25
C LYS A 127 45.86 -6.04 -23.77
N SER A 128 47.01 -5.70 -24.34
CA SER A 128 47.20 -5.78 -25.79
C SER A 128 47.18 -7.24 -26.26
N LEU A 129 46.45 -7.50 -27.35
CA LEU A 129 46.38 -8.78 -28.03
C LEU A 129 47.22 -8.80 -29.33
N GLY A 130 47.96 -7.71 -29.62
CA GLY A 130 48.64 -7.51 -30.90
C GLY A 130 47.72 -6.90 -31.97
N TYR A 131 48.29 -6.49 -33.12
CA TYR A 131 47.57 -5.91 -34.26
C TYR A 131 46.63 -4.73 -33.93
N GLY A 132 46.89 -4.00 -32.85
CA GLY A 132 46.05 -2.89 -32.40
C GLY A 132 44.81 -3.30 -31.58
N MET A 133 44.63 -4.59 -31.31
CA MET A 133 43.53 -5.12 -30.50
C MET A 133 43.87 -5.14 -29.01
N TYR A 134 42.85 -5.00 -28.17
CA TYR A 134 42.96 -5.03 -26.72
C TYR A 134 41.82 -5.85 -26.10
N ASP A 135 42.13 -6.63 -25.08
CA ASP A 135 41.15 -7.18 -24.13
C ASP A 135 41.00 -6.14 -23.00
N THR A 136 39.83 -5.50 -22.92
CA THR A 136 39.53 -4.47 -21.92
C THR A 136 38.49 -4.97 -20.94
N LYS A 137 38.53 -4.49 -19.70
CA LYS A 137 37.47 -4.73 -18.73
C LYS A 137 37.57 -3.75 -17.56
N LEU A 138 36.43 -3.38 -17.01
CA LEU A 138 36.26 -2.90 -15.66
C LEU A 138 35.57 -4.03 -14.88
N GLU A 139 36.20 -4.54 -13.83
CA GLU A 139 35.56 -5.51 -12.96
C GLU A 139 34.49 -4.81 -12.11
N VAL A 140 33.26 -5.32 -12.12
CA VAL A 140 32.14 -4.79 -11.36
C VAL A 140 31.65 -5.89 -10.42
N THR A 141 31.88 -5.72 -9.11
CA THR A 141 31.38 -6.67 -8.11
C THR A 141 30.01 -6.22 -7.65
N VAL A 142 29.00 -7.08 -7.82
CA VAL A 142 27.62 -6.79 -7.48
C VAL A 142 27.15 -7.77 -6.42
N LYS A 143 26.58 -7.24 -5.33
CA LYS A 143 25.98 -8.02 -4.27
C LYS A 143 24.51 -7.64 -4.10
N ASN A 144 23.64 -8.64 -4.17
CA ASN A 144 22.24 -8.49 -3.82
C ASN A 144 22.13 -8.37 -2.29
N LYS A 145 21.62 -7.25 -1.79
CA LYS A 145 21.46 -7.00 -0.34
C LYS A 145 20.16 -7.59 0.20
N LEU A 146 19.23 -7.94 -0.69
CA LEU A 146 17.93 -8.49 -0.36
C LEU A 146 18.04 -10.00 -0.08
N ASN A 147 17.00 -10.54 0.54
CA ASN A 147 16.90 -11.98 0.85
C ASN A 147 16.29 -12.79 -0.29
N GLU A 148 15.71 -12.11 -1.28
CA GLU A 148 15.08 -12.72 -2.45
C GLU A 148 15.97 -12.59 -3.70
N LYS A 149 15.79 -13.51 -4.64
CA LYS A 149 16.48 -13.48 -5.92
C LYS A 149 16.02 -12.26 -6.72
N LYS A 150 16.96 -11.47 -7.23
CA LYS A 150 16.69 -10.24 -7.98
C LYS A 150 17.63 -10.07 -9.15
N SER A 151 17.17 -9.31 -10.14
CA SER A 151 18.01 -8.86 -11.25
C SER A 151 18.24 -7.36 -11.13
N PHE A 152 19.37 -6.90 -11.67
CA PHE A 152 19.78 -5.51 -11.64
C PHE A 152 20.29 -5.06 -12.99
N SER A 153 20.10 -3.79 -13.30
CA SER A 153 20.77 -3.11 -14.41
C SER A 153 21.58 -1.95 -13.84
N LEU A 154 22.84 -1.85 -14.22
CA LEU A 154 23.74 -0.79 -13.78
C LEU A 154 24.23 -0.03 -15.00
N HIS A 155 23.93 1.26 -15.08
CA HIS A 155 24.49 2.16 -16.08
C HIS A 155 25.71 2.86 -15.49
N ILE A 156 26.86 2.63 -16.11
CA ILE A 156 28.16 3.11 -15.64
C ILE A 156 28.67 4.12 -16.64
N GLU A 157 29.08 5.30 -16.18
CA GLU A 157 29.85 6.24 -16.98
C GLU A 157 31.31 6.28 -16.54
N ALA A 158 32.17 6.56 -17.50
CA ALA A 158 33.57 6.90 -17.27
C ALA A 158 33.77 8.38 -17.62
N VAL A 159 34.25 9.16 -16.66
CA VAL A 159 34.49 10.60 -16.84
C VAL A 159 35.97 10.93 -16.69
N ASN A 160 36.43 11.95 -17.41
CA ASN A 160 37.79 12.48 -17.25
C ASN A 160 37.89 13.35 -15.98
N LYS A 161 39.09 13.89 -15.71
CA LYS A 161 39.34 14.76 -14.54
C LYS A 161 38.50 16.04 -14.49
N ASN A 162 37.97 16.47 -15.62
CA ASN A 162 37.10 17.64 -15.74
C ASN A 162 35.61 17.28 -15.59
N GLY A 163 35.29 15.99 -15.45
CA GLY A 163 33.92 15.49 -15.39
C GLY A 163 33.27 15.27 -16.77
N GLU A 164 34.02 15.37 -17.87
CA GLU A 164 33.47 15.11 -19.21
C GLU A 164 33.41 13.60 -19.47
N ARG A 165 32.29 13.13 -20.03
CA ARG A 165 32.06 11.71 -20.31
C ARG A 165 32.94 11.22 -21.46
N ILE A 166 33.71 10.17 -21.20
CA ILE A 166 34.57 9.48 -22.17
C ILE A 166 33.81 8.34 -22.85
N ALA A 167 33.11 7.54 -22.03
CA ALA A 167 32.34 6.38 -22.44
C ALA A 167 31.29 6.02 -21.38
N GLU A 168 30.35 5.18 -21.76
CA GLU A 168 29.38 4.55 -20.86
C GLU A 168 29.19 3.09 -21.24
N ASP A 169 28.77 2.28 -20.28
CA ASP A 169 28.43 0.88 -20.49
C ASP A 169 27.39 0.40 -19.48
N TYR A 170 26.78 -0.75 -19.75
CA TYR A 170 25.75 -1.35 -18.93
C TYR A 170 26.19 -2.72 -18.40
N VAL A 171 25.87 -3.00 -17.15
CA VAL A 171 25.99 -4.34 -16.57
C VAL A 171 24.61 -4.89 -16.26
N SER A 172 24.23 -5.94 -16.97
CA SER A 172 23.03 -6.72 -16.67
C SER A 172 23.37 -7.87 -15.72
N VAL A 173 22.74 -7.85 -14.55
CA VAL A 173 22.86 -8.86 -13.51
C VAL A 173 21.55 -9.63 -13.47
N ASN A 174 21.56 -10.88 -13.92
CA ASN A 174 20.35 -11.68 -13.99
C ASN A 174 20.31 -12.67 -12.83
N ASP A 175 19.16 -12.75 -12.16
CA ASP A 175 18.83 -13.84 -11.24
C ASP A 175 19.83 -14.03 -10.07
N LEU A 176 20.36 -12.93 -9.53
CA LEU A 176 21.31 -12.96 -8.42
C LEU A 176 20.59 -13.32 -7.12
N GLY A 177 20.97 -14.45 -6.50
CA GLY A 177 20.37 -14.94 -5.27
C GLY A 177 20.47 -13.94 -4.12
N GLY A 178 19.56 -14.05 -3.14
CA GLY A 178 19.57 -13.18 -1.96
C GLY A 178 20.90 -13.29 -1.19
N GLY A 179 21.51 -12.15 -0.88
CA GLY A 179 22.83 -12.08 -0.24
C GLY A 179 24.02 -12.49 -1.12
N GLN A 180 23.78 -12.98 -2.35
CA GLN A 180 24.82 -13.45 -3.25
C GLN A 180 25.64 -12.28 -3.79
N SER A 181 26.95 -12.51 -3.95
CA SER A 181 27.87 -11.59 -4.61
C SER A 181 28.50 -12.25 -5.83
N GLN A 182 28.61 -11.52 -6.93
CA GLN A 182 29.19 -12.00 -8.18
C GLN A 182 29.94 -10.87 -8.91
N LYS A 183 30.95 -11.26 -9.70
CA LYS A 183 31.74 -10.34 -10.51
C LYS A 183 31.23 -10.33 -11.96
N PHE A 184 31.15 -9.13 -12.51
CA PHE A 184 30.76 -8.83 -13.89
C PHE A 184 31.86 -7.99 -14.55
N LYS A 185 31.77 -7.83 -15.87
CA LYS A 185 32.67 -6.98 -16.65
C LYS A 185 31.86 -5.87 -17.32
N ALA A 186 32.32 -4.65 -17.17
CA ALA A 186 31.93 -3.51 -17.99
C ALA A 186 33.11 -3.09 -18.88
N PHE A 187 32.88 -2.24 -19.86
CA PHE A 187 33.85 -1.70 -20.80
C PHE A 187 34.68 -2.81 -21.47
N SER A 188 34.01 -3.89 -21.88
CA SER A 188 34.68 -5.04 -22.53
C SER A 188 35.00 -4.79 -24.01
N LEU A 189 34.36 -3.78 -24.61
CA LEU A 189 34.56 -3.36 -26.00
C LEU A 189 34.76 -1.85 -26.02
N VAL A 190 36.02 -1.43 -26.12
CA VAL A 190 36.42 -0.03 -26.05
C VAL A 190 37.26 0.34 -27.27
N ASP A 191 36.97 1.50 -27.86
CA ASP A 191 37.78 2.04 -28.95
C ASP A 191 39.22 2.26 -28.49
N LYS A 192 40.17 1.82 -29.31
CA LYS A 192 41.61 1.91 -29.04
C LYS A 192 42.05 3.31 -28.59
N ASP A 193 41.49 4.34 -29.21
CA ASP A 193 41.84 5.74 -28.96
C ASP A 193 41.38 6.22 -27.56
N LYS A 194 40.35 5.58 -26.99
CA LYS A 194 39.81 5.90 -25.65
C LYS A 194 40.53 5.16 -24.52
N ILE A 195 41.29 4.09 -24.81
CA ILE A 195 41.93 3.26 -23.77
C ILE A 195 42.85 4.07 -22.86
N LYS A 196 43.59 5.05 -23.41
CA LYS A 196 44.51 5.88 -22.62
C LYS A 196 43.76 6.79 -21.65
N GLU A 197 42.61 7.33 -22.06
CA GLU A 197 41.76 8.16 -21.22
C GLU A 197 41.07 7.32 -20.13
N LEU A 198 40.53 6.16 -20.50
CA LEU A 198 39.83 5.24 -19.58
C LEU A 198 40.73 4.69 -18.47
N LYS A 199 42.04 4.53 -18.72
CA LYS A 199 43.00 4.17 -17.66
C LYS A 199 43.13 5.22 -16.55
N ASN A 200 42.72 6.47 -16.81
CA ASN A 200 42.78 7.57 -15.86
C ASN A 200 41.40 8.13 -15.52
N ALA A 201 40.33 7.43 -15.93
CA ALA A 201 38.96 7.87 -15.74
C ALA A 201 38.47 7.58 -14.31
N GLU A 202 37.50 8.38 -13.87
CA GLU A 202 36.66 8.07 -12.72
C GLU A 202 35.41 7.35 -13.24
N PHE A 203 35.05 6.23 -12.60
CA PHE A 203 33.86 5.45 -12.98
C PHE A 203 32.74 5.68 -11.97
N LYS A 204 31.52 5.91 -12.46
CA LYS A 204 30.34 6.24 -11.64
C LYS A 204 29.14 5.41 -12.08
N ILE A 205 28.34 4.96 -11.12
CA ILE A 205 27.00 4.48 -11.40
C ILE A 205 26.09 5.70 -11.52
N ILE A 206 25.49 5.89 -12.69
CA ILE A 206 24.53 6.98 -12.94
C ILE A 206 23.08 6.52 -12.95
N GLU A 207 22.86 5.22 -13.18
CA GLU A 207 21.55 4.60 -13.02
C GLU A 207 21.71 3.20 -12.43
N ALA A 208 20.85 2.86 -11.46
CA ALA A 208 20.72 1.52 -10.93
C ALA A 208 19.25 1.13 -10.85
N SER A 209 18.93 -0.01 -11.46
CA SER A 209 17.58 -0.55 -11.50
C SER A 209 17.52 -1.93 -10.87
N ALA A 210 16.40 -2.26 -10.23
CA ALA A 210 16.15 -3.55 -9.58
C ALA A 210 14.80 -4.11 -10.01
N PHE A 211 14.74 -5.40 -10.35
CA PHE A 211 13.52 -6.10 -10.78
C PHE A 211 13.50 -7.55 -10.30
#